data_AF-A0A7C1AWQ5-F1
#
_entry.id   AF-A0A7C1AWQ5-F1
#
_cell.length_a   1.000
_cell.length_b   1.000
_cell.length_c   1.000
_cell.angle_alpha   90.00
_cell.angle_beta   90.00
_cell.angle_gamma   90.00
#
_symmetry.space_group_name_H-M   'P 1'
#
loop_
_entity.id
_entity.type
_entity.pdbx_description
1 polymer ?
#
loop_
_entity_poly.entity_id
_entity_poly.type
_entity_poly.pdbx_seq_one_letter_code
_entity_poly.pdbx_strand_id
1 'polypeptide(L)'
;NGISEIVKYGIIIEREIFDLLEKRTSEILKFKPRQWFSLVTKCAKIKAEIVEKDELDNKGLRAILNFGHTIGHAVESAMDYVDISHGQAVALGMIAESILAERLNMLSSSALARILNLIISLSILPRSRDIPSCSKIISRLKYDKKATQGE
;
A
#
# COMPACT_ATOMS: atom_id res chain seq x y z
N ASN A 1 -5.39 1.78 -8.93
CA ASN A 1 -6.57 2.03 -8.08
C ASN A 1 -6.15 2.93 -6.91
N GLY A 2 -6.74 4.12 -6.74
CA GLY A 2 -6.33 5.06 -5.68
C GLY A 2 -6.73 4.65 -4.25
N ILE A 3 -7.65 3.69 -4.09
CA ILE A 3 -8.09 3.19 -2.79
C ILE A 3 -6.95 2.55 -2.00
N SER A 4 -6.01 1.90 -2.69
CA SER A 4 -4.84 1.27 -2.06
C SER A 4 -3.98 2.27 -1.29
N GLU A 5 -3.84 3.50 -1.78
CA GLU A 5 -3.12 4.56 -1.08
C GLU A 5 -3.85 5.00 0.19
N ILE A 6 -5.18 5.04 0.16
CA ILE A 6 -5.99 5.37 1.33
C ILE A 6 -5.88 4.25 2.39
N VAL A 7 -5.93 2.99 1.96
CA VAL A 7 -5.67 1.82 2.83
C VAL A 7 -4.30 1.92 3.46
N LYS A 8 -3.27 2.28 2.69
CA LYS A 8 -1.91 2.51 3.19
C LYS A 8 -1.94 3.48 4.36
N TYR A 9 -2.44 4.71 4.18
CA TYR A 9 -2.53 5.70 5.26
C TYR A 9 -3.26 5.18 6.50
N GLY A 10 -4.33 4.40 6.30
CA GLY A 10 -5.03 3.74 7.40
C GLY A 10 -4.15 2.82 8.23
N ILE A 11 -3.32 2.01 7.56
CA ILE A 11 -2.44 1.03 8.21
C ILE A 11 -1.27 1.70 8.92
N ILE A 12 -0.60 2.64 8.26
CA ILE A 12 0.69 3.16 8.76
C ILE A 12 0.58 4.37 9.69
N ILE A 13 -0.48 5.18 9.58
CA ILE A 13 -0.53 6.49 10.24
C ILE A 13 -1.85 6.74 10.97
N GLU A 14 -2.99 6.46 10.33
CA GLU A 14 -4.29 6.94 10.80
C GLU A 14 -5.30 5.80 10.99
N ARG A 15 -5.35 5.29 12.22
CA ARG A 15 -6.26 4.20 12.60
C ARG A 15 -7.72 4.51 12.30
N GLU A 16 -8.17 5.75 12.42
CA GLU A 16 -9.57 6.10 12.15
C GLU A 16 -9.94 5.85 10.68
N ILE A 17 -9.00 6.05 9.75
CA ILE A 17 -9.20 5.71 8.34
C ILE A 17 -9.33 4.19 8.24
N PHE A 18 -8.41 3.43 8.83
CA PHE A 18 -8.48 1.96 8.79
C PHE A 18 -9.81 1.42 9.31
N ASP A 19 -10.23 1.87 10.49
CA ASP A 19 -11.48 1.42 11.11
C ASP A 19 -12.71 1.84 10.28
N LEU A 20 -12.67 3.01 9.62
CA LEU A 20 -13.71 3.44 8.68
C LEU A 20 -13.79 2.49 7.46
N LEU A 21 -12.63 2.16 6.88
CA LEU A 21 -12.54 1.29 5.72
C LEU A 21 -13.04 -0.14 6.02
N GLU A 22 -12.72 -0.68 7.21
CA GLU A 22 -13.20 -1.98 7.67
C GLU A 22 -14.71 -1.99 7.91
N LYS A 23 -15.26 -0.96 8.58
CA LYS A 23 -16.69 -0.92 8.92
C LYS A 23 -17.59 -0.69 7.71
N ARG A 24 -17.08 -0.01 6.67
CA ARG A 24 -17.88 0.50 5.55
C ARG A 24 -17.41 0.00 4.20
N THR A 25 -16.76 -1.14 4.11
CA THR A 25 -16.18 -1.65 2.85
C THR A 25 -17.20 -1.72 1.71
N SER A 26 -18.43 -2.17 1.96
CA SER A 26 -19.47 -2.26 0.93
C SER A 26 -20.05 -0.90 0.53
N GLU A 27 -20.06 0.06 1.46
CA GLU A 27 -20.51 1.44 1.22
C GLU A 27 -19.43 2.24 0.48
N ILE A 28 -18.15 2.00 0.77
CA ILE A 28 -17.05 2.81 0.24
C ILE A 28 -16.93 2.68 -1.27
N LEU A 29 -17.16 1.48 -1.80
CA LEU A 29 -17.23 1.24 -3.24
C LEU A 29 -18.38 2.00 -3.91
N LYS A 30 -19.33 2.51 -3.14
CA LYS A 30 -20.50 3.29 -3.58
C LYS A 30 -20.43 4.76 -3.14
N PHE A 31 -19.30 5.22 -2.60
CA PHE A 31 -19.17 6.60 -2.13
C PHE A 31 -19.43 7.61 -3.25
N LYS A 32 -20.19 8.65 -2.90
CA LYS A 32 -20.40 9.81 -3.77
C LYS A 32 -19.13 10.68 -3.79
N PRO A 33 -18.94 11.52 -4.81
CA PRO A 33 -17.75 12.37 -4.94
C PRO A 33 -17.38 13.18 -3.68
N ARG A 34 -18.37 13.69 -2.94
CA ARG A 34 -18.13 14.43 -1.69
C ARG A 34 -17.50 13.59 -0.58
N GLN A 35 -17.88 12.32 -0.48
CA GLN A 35 -17.32 11.41 0.53
C GLN A 35 -15.88 11.06 0.17
N TRP A 36 -15.60 10.81 -1.11
CA TRP A 36 -14.23 10.63 -1.61
C TRP A 36 -13.38 11.88 -1.40
N PHE A 37 -13.91 13.06 -1.71
CA PHE A 37 -13.19 14.32 -1.53
C PHE A 37 -12.73 14.50 -0.08
N SER A 38 -13.59 14.24 0.90
CA SER A 38 -13.24 14.33 2.31
C SER A 38 -12.10 13.38 2.70
N LEU A 39 -12.18 12.12 2.24
CA LEU A 39 -11.19 11.10 2.58
C LEU A 39 -9.82 11.36 1.90
N VAL A 40 -9.85 11.73 0.62
CA VAL A 40 -8.64 12.12 -0.13
C VAL A 40 -8.01 13.37 0.49
N THR A 41 -8.81 14.35 0.91
CA THR A 41 -8.32 15.55 1.60
C THR A 41 -7.63 15.19 2.92
N LYS A 42 -8.18 14.25 3.71
CA LYS A 42 -7.53 13.77 4.94
C LYS A 42 -6.17 13.13 4.64
N CYS A 43 -6.10 12.26 3.62
CA CYS A 43 -4.84 11.63 3.21
C CYS A 43 -3.80 12.65 2.72
N ALA A 44 -4.22 13.64 1.92
CA ALA A 44 -3.35 14.69 1.42
C ALA A 44 -2.76 15.54 2.56
N LYS A 45 -3.56 15.88 3.57
CA LYS A 45 -3.09 16.59 4.77
C LYS A 45 -2.05 15.78 5.54
N ILE A 46 -2.34 14.50 5.79
CA ILE A 46 -1.39 13.59 6.46
C ILE A 46 -0.05 13.55 5.71
N LYS A 47 -0.10 13.42 4.37
CA LYS A 47 1.11 13.43 3.54
C LYS A 47 1.87 14.75 3.69
N ALA A 48 1.18 15.88 3.61
CA ALA A 48 1.79 17.20 3.74
C ALA A 48 2.49 17.34 5.10
N GLU A 49 1.83 16.97 6.20
CA GLU A 49 2.42 17.02 7.54
C GLU A 49 3.67 16.13 7.70
N ILE A 50 3.70 14.98 7.03
CA ILE A 50 4.89 14.10 7.04
C ILE A 50 6.03 14.71 6.24
N VAL A 51 5.72 15.23 5.04
CA VAL A 51 6.72 15.87 4.19
C VAL A 51 7.28 17.12 4.86
N GLU A 52 6.45 17.99 5.46
CA GLU A 52 6.91 19.18 6.19
C GLU A 52 7.84 18.83 7.37
N LYS A 53 7.62 17.68 8.03
CA LYS A 53 8.48 17.22 9.13
C LYS A 53 9.82 16.66 8.66
N ASP A 54 9.92 16.23 7.41
CA ASP A 54 11.07 15.54 6.82
C ASP A 54 11.24 15.88 5.33
N GLU A 55 11.33 17.18 5.02
CA GLU A 55 11.31 17.67 3.63
C GLU A 55 12.48 17.13 2.80
N LEU A 56 13.64 16.92 3.45
CA LEU A 56 14.88 16.46 2.82
C LEU A 56 15.07 14.93 2.90
N ASP A 57 14.05 14.18 3.36
CA ASP A 57 14.07 12.73 3.57
C ASP A 57 15.34 12.24 4.32
N ASN A 58 15.79 13.01 5.30
CA ASN A 58 17.02 12.75 6.04
C ASN A 58 16.75 12.17 7.44
N LYS A 59 15.50 12.22 7.91
CA LYS A 59 15.07 11.64 9.19
C LYS A 59 14.43 10.27 9.02
N GLY A 60 14.19 9.84 7.78
CA GLY A 60 13.56 8.56 7.44
C GLY A 60 12.08 8.48 7.83
N LEU A 61 11.46 9.60 8.19
CA LEU A 61 10.03 9.65 8.51
C LEU A 61 9.20 9.45 7.24
N ARG A 62 9.65 10.01 6.12
CA ARG A 62 8.96 9.88 4.83
C ARG A 62 8.97 8.43 4.31
N ALA A 63 9.96 7.63 4.70
CA ALA A 63 10.04 6.21 4.35
C ALA A 63 8.81 5.39 4.78
N ILE A 64 8.06 5.84 5.80
CA ILE A 64 6.81 5.18 6.20
C ILE A 64 5.78 5.16 5.05
N LEU A 65 5.79 6.18 4.19
CA LEU A 65 4.90 6.29 3.03
C LEU A 65 5.20 5.25 1.95
N ASN A 66 6.37 4.60 2.01
CA ASN A 66 6.78 3.57 1.06
C ASN A 66 6.27 2.17 1.45
N PHE A 67 5.41 2.05 2.47
CA PHE A 67 4.74 0.80 2.78
C PHE A 67 3.99 0.24 1.54
N GLY A 68 4.30 -1.00 1.20
CA GLY A 68 3.84 -1.72 0.02
C GLY A 68 4.54 -1.34 -1.30
N HIS A 69 5.34 -0.27 -1.35
CA HIS A 69 5.90 0.23 -2.60
C HIS A 69 7.14 -0.53 -3.04
N THR A 70 7.97 -1.02 -2.11
CA THR A 70 9.19 -1.77 -2.47
C THR A 70 8.82 -3.03 -3.24
N ILE A 71 7.88 -3.82 -2.69
CA ILE A 71 7.39 -5.02 -3.37
C ILE A 71 6.44 -4.64 -4.52
N GLY A 72 5.62 -3.60 -4.37
CA GLY A 72 4.71 -3.12 -5.41
C GLY A 72 5.44 -2.78 -6.71
N HIS A 73 6.47 -1.94 -6.66
CA HIS A 73 7.27 -1.59 -7.84
C HIS A 73 7.92 -2.83 -8.47
N ALA A 74 8.41 -3.77 -7.67
CA ALA A 74 8.95 -5.02 -8.20
C ALA A 74 7.91 -5.87 -8.92
N VAL A 75 6.65 -5.87 -8.46
CA VAL A 75 5.52 -6.50 -9.17
C VAL A 75 5.23 -5.77 -10.47
N GLU A 76 5.16 -4.44 -10.47
CA GLU A 76 4.93 -3.64 -11.69
C GLU A 76 6.02 -3.93 -12.73
N SER A 77 7.29 -3.87 -12.35
CA SER A 77 8.42 -4.22 -13.23
C SER A 77 8.43 -5.69 -13.65
N ALA A 78 7.89 -6.61 -12.83
CA ALA A 78 7.77 -8.02 -13.20
C ALA A 78 6.60 -8.27 -14.18
N MET A 79 5.63 -7.37 -14.24
CA MET A 79 4.55 -7.36 -15.23
C MET A 79 4.86 -6.45 -16.43
N ASP A 80 6.07 -5.89 -16.47
CA ASP A 80 6.51 -4.94 -17.50
C ASP A 80 5.52 -3.75 -17.64
N TYR A 81 4.88 -3.37 -16.53
CA TYR A 81 3.85 -2.33 -16.42
C TYR A 81 2.59 -2.57 -17.26
N VAL A 82 2.34 -3.82 -17.68
CA VAL A 82 1.17 -4.22 -18.46
C VAL A 82 0.13 -4.90 -17.57
N ASP A 83 -1.15 -4.59 -17.78
CA ASP A 83 -2.31 -5.21 -17.12
C ASP A 83 -2.32 -5.19 -15.57
N ILE A 84 -1.53 -4.29 -14.97
CA ILE A 84 -1.57 -4.02 -13.54
C ILE A 84 -1.63 -2.52 -13.28
N SER A 85 -2.55 -2.09 -12.42
CA SER A 85 -2.52 -0.71 -11.92
C SER A 85 -1.57 -0.58 -10.73
N HIS A 86 -0.93 0.57 -10.59
CA HIS A 86 -0.05 0.87 -9.46
C HIS A 86 -0.66 0.49 -8.10
N GLY A 87 -1.91 0.89 -7.84
CA GLY A 87 -2.59 0.52 -6.60
C GLY A 87 -2.79 -0.98 -6.38
N GLN A 88 -2.96 -1.79 -7.43
CA GLN A 88 -3.01 -3.25 -7.29
C GLN A 88 -1.65 -3.82 -6.89
N ALA A 89 -0.58 -3.29 -7.47
CA ALA A 89 0.79 -3.68 -7.13
C ALA A 89 1.13 -3.28 -5.68
N VAL A 90 0.83 -2.04 -5.28
CA VAL A 90 0.98 -1.58 -3.89
C VAL A 90 0.16 -2.43 -2.93
N ALA A 91 -1.07 -2.83 -3.28
CA ALA A 91 -1.87 -3.73 -2.44
C ALA A 91 -1.22 -5.10 -2.25
N LEU A 92 -0.64 -5.69 -3.30
CA LEU A 92 0.15 -6.93 -3.17
C LEU A 92 1.40 -6.72 -2.31
N GLY A 93 2.07 -5.58 -2.46
CA GLY A 93 3.22 -5.22 -1.64
C GLY A 93 2.86 -5.09 -0.16
N MET A 94 1.76 -4.40 0.17
CA MET A 94 1.28 -4.28 1.55
C MET A 94 0.99 -5.65 2.18
N ILE A 95 0.40 -6.59 1.42
CA ILE A 95 0.19 -7.96 1.88
C ILE A 95 1.53 -8.63 2.20
N ALA A 96 2.46 -8.61 1.25
CA ALA A 96 3.74 -9.29 1.39
C ALA A 96 4.59 -8.71 2.53
N GLU A 97 4.63 -7.38 2.67
CA GLU A 97 5.34 -6.69 3.74
C GLU A 97 4.68 -6.92 5.10
N SER A 98 3.34 -6.99 5.18
CA SER A 98 2.64 -7.33 6.43
C SER A 98 2.91 -8.76 6.88
N ILE A 99 2.92 -9.72 5.94
CA ILE A 99 3.29 -11.12 6.22
C ILE A 99 4.75 -11.19 6.71
N LEU A 100 5.65 -10.43 6.10
CA LEU A 100 7.03 -10.35 6.55
C LEU A 100 7.14 -9.77 7.96
N ALA A 101 6.43 -8.68 8.25
CA ALA A 101 6.41 -8.06 9.58
C ALA A 101 5.89 -9.02 10.66
N GLU A 102 4.86 -9.83 10.35
CA GLU A 102 4.34 -10.85 11.27
C GLU A 102 5.38 -11.95 11.54
N ARG A 103 6.03 -12.46 10.50
CA ARG A 103 7.12 -13.45 10.63
C ARG A 103 8.33 -12.94 11.41
N LEU A 104 8.55 -11.63 11.41
CA LEU A 104 9.59 -10.95 12.19
C LEU A 104 9.13 -10.58 13.60
N ASN A 105 7.93 -11.00 14.02
CA ASN A 105 7.30 -10.67 15.31
C ASN A 105 7.09 -9.15 15.53
N MET A 106 7.01 -8.36 14.46
CA MET A 106 6.73 -6.91 14.51
C MET A 106 5.24 -6.59 14.39
N LEU A 107 4.45 -7.55 13.92
CA LEU A 107 3.00 -7.43 13.72
C LEU A 107 2.32 -8.66 14.33
N SER A 108 1.22 -8.47 15.06
CA SER A 108 0.45 -9.61 15.57
C SER A 108 -0.31 -10.31 14.45
N SER A 109 -0.53 -11.62 14.57
CA SER A 109 -1.33 -12.38 13.61
C SER A 109 -2.78 -11.85 13.50
N SER A 110 -3.31 -11.26 14.58
CA SER A 110 -4.62 -10.57 14.56
C SER A 110 -4.62 -9.29 13.72
N ALA A 111 -3.55 -8.49 13.78
CA ALA A 111 -3.41 -7.29 12.96
C ALA A 111 -3.19 -7.66 11.49
N LEU A 112 -2.37 -8.69 11.22
CA LEU A 112 -2.22 -9.24 9.87
C LEU A 112 -3.58 -9.65 9.29
N ALA A 113 -4.38 -10.42 10.03
CA ALA A 113 -5.69 -10.87 9.57
C ALA A 113 -6.62 -9.70 9.20
N ARG A 114 -6.63 -8.63 9.99
CA ARG A 114 -7.40 -7.41 9.70
C ARG A 114 -6.95 -6.75 8.39
N ILE A 115 -5.64 -6.59 8.19
CA ILE A 115 -5.08 -6.00 6.96
C ILE A 115 -5.46 -6.83 5.73
N LEU A 116 -5.28 -8.15 5.79
CA LEU A 116 -5.62 -9.05 4.68
C LEU A 116 -7.11 -9.00 4.35
N ASN A 117 -7.97 -9.09 5.37
CA ASN A 117 -9.42 -9.03 5.20
C ASN A 117 -9.86 -7.72 4.56
N LEU A 118 -9.30 -6.59 5.00
CA LEU A 118 -9.61 -5.29 4.42
C LEU A 118 -9.25 -5.24 2.93
N ILE A 119 -8.00 -5.60 2.58
CA ILE A 119 -7.52 -5.55 1.19
C ILE A 119 -8.36 -6.46 0.28
N ILE A 120 -8.68 -7.67 0.73
CA ILE A 120 -9.53 -8.62 -0.02
C ILE A 120 -10.93 -8.06 -0.21
N SER A 121 -11.55 -7.55 0.86
CA SER A 121 -12.93 -7.05 0.86
C SER A 121 -13.12 -5.83 -0.06
N LEU A 122 -12.09 -5.01 -0.24
CA LEU A 122 -12.10 -3.86 -1.16
C LEU A 122 -11.95 -4.25 -2.64
N SER A 123 -11.69 -5.53 -2.94
CA SER A 123 -11.51 -6.03 -4.32
C SER A 123 -10.44 -5.26 -5.12
N ILE A 124 -9.35 -4.85 -4.44
CA ILE A 124 -8.26 -4.04 -5.01
C ILE A 124 -7.05 -4.89 -5.45
N LEU A 125 -7.17 -6.22 -5.44
CA LEU A 125 -6.13 -7.14 -5.89
C LEU A 125 -6.27 -7.45 -7.40
N PRO A 126 -5.17 -7.74 -8.09
CA PRO A 126 -5.24 -8.31 -9.44
C PRO A 126 -5.76 -9.76 -9.36
N ARG A 127 -6.13 -10.35 -10.50
CA ARG A 127 -6.54 -11.76 -10.51
C ARG A 127 -5.31 -12.63 -10.22
N SER A 128 -5.50 -13.70 -9.47
CA SER A 128 -4.40 -14.57 -9.03
C SER A 128 -3.54 -15.09 -10.18
N ARG A 129 -4.14 -15.43 -11.33
CA ARG A 129 -3.44 -15.92 -12.53
C ARG A 129 -2.54 -14.87 -13.20
N ASP A 130 -2.79 -13.60 -12.94
CA ASP A 130 -2.05 -12.48 -13.54
C ASP A 130 -0.82 -12.11 -12.68
N ILE A 131 -0.70 -12.67 -11.47
CA ILE A 131 0.41 -12.38 -10.55
C ILE A 131 1.67 -13.15 -11.01
N PRO A 132 2.81 -12.46 -11.23
CA PRO A 132 4.06 -13.13 -11.58
C PRO A 132 4.56 -14.11 -10.50
N SER A 133 5.41 -15.04 -10.91
CA SER A 133 6.08 -15.93 -9.95
C SER A 133 6.93 -15.13 -8.95
N CYS A 134 7.05 -15.64 -7.72
CA CYS A 134 7.89 -15.02 -6.70
C CYS A 134 9.34 -14.84 -7.17
N SER A 135 9.87 -15.78 -7.97
CA SER A 135 11.23 -15.68 -8.52
C SER A 135 11.39 -14.50 -9.48
N LYS A 136 10.39 -14.21 -10.31
CA LYS A 136 10.39 -13.03 -11.21
C LYS A 136 10.31 -11.73 -10.41
N ILE A 137 9.48 -11.67 -9.37
CA ILE A 137 9.37 -10.47 -8.51
C ILE A 137 10.69 -10.23 -7.75
N ILE A 138 11.27 -11.27 -7.15
CA ILE A 138 12.54 -11.19 -6.40
C ILE A 138 13.70 -10.76 -7.31
N SER A 139 13.71 -11.19 -8.58
CA SER A 139 14.75 -10.76 -9.50
C SER A 139 14.69 -9.25 -9.76
N ARG A 140 13.48 -8.66 -9.87
CA ARG A 140 13.27 -7.21 -10.03
C ARG A 140 13.68 -6.40 -8.80
N LEU A 141 13.43 -6.90 -7.58
CA LEU A 141 13.88 -6.25 -6.33
C LEU A 141 15.41 -6.03 -6.28
N LYS A 142 16.20 -6.95 -6.87
CA LYS A 142 17.67 -6.84 -6.88
C LYS A 142 18.19 -5.76 -7.82
N TYR A 143 17.44 -5.42 -8.87
CA TYR A 143 17.80 -4.35 -9.81
C TYR A 143 17.44 -2.98 -9.24
N ASP A 144 16.31 -2.87 -8.53
CA ASP A 144 15.87 -1.63 -7.89
C ASP A 144 16.87 -1.13 -6.82
N LYS A 145 17.51 -2.04 -6.08
CA LYS A 145 18.63 -1.69 -5.17
C LYS A 145 19.89 -1.14 -5.85
N LYS A 146 20.03 -1.29 -7.17
CA LYS A 146 21.10 -0.61 -7.94
C LYS A 146 20.66 0.79 -8.41
N ALA A 147 19.37 1.10 -8.31
CA ALA A 147 18.73 2.33 -8.77
C ALA A 147 18.36 3.27 -7.60
N THR A 148 19.11 3.25 -6.49
CA THR A 148 19.02 4.27 -5.41
C THR A 148 19.56 5.64 -5.84
N GLN A 149 19.21 6.10 -7.05
CA GLN A 149 19.43 7.45 -7.58
C GLN A 149 18.19 7.95 -8.36
N GLY A 150 17.00 7.78 -7.81
CA GLY A 150 15.80 8.29 -8.46
C GLY A 150 14.61 8.35 -7.52
N GLU A 151 14.59 9.36 -6.66
CA GLU A 151 13.34 10.10 -6.43
C GLU A 151 13.07 11.01 -7.63
#